data_AF-A0A4V1SEH0-F1
#
_entry.id   AF-A0A4V1SEH0-F1
#
_cell.length_a   1.000
_cell.length_b   1.000
_cell.length_c   1.000
_cell.angle_alpha   90.00
_cell.angle_beta   90.00
_cell.angle_gamma   90.00
#
_symmetry.space_group_name_H-M   'P 1'
#
loop_
_entity.id
_entity.type
_entity.pdbx_description
1 polymer ?
#
loop_
_entity_poly.entity_id
_entity_poly.type
_entity_poly.pdbx_seq_one_letter_code
_entity_poly.pdbx_strand_id
1 'polypeptide(L)' 'VFKRRFPDCEPGAMPPFGNLYDMSTYVSPDLAAEGEIAFNAGSHTELIKMSWYDYERLVKPRVARMTV' A
#
# COMPACT_ATOMS: atom_id res chain seq x y z
N VAL A 1 -12.43 -2.36 15.48
CA VAL A 1 -10.94 -2.53 15.44
C VAL A 1 -10.35 -1.88 14.19
N PHE A 2 -10.88 -2.16 12.99
CA PHE A 2 -10.42 -1.60 11.73
C PHE A 2 -10.44 -0.05 11.66
N LYS A 3 -11.62 0.58 11.84
CA LYS A 3 -11.78 2.05 11.86
C LYS A 3 -10.93 2.78 12.91
N ARG A 4 -10.40 2.08 13.92
CA ARG A 4 -9.46 2.67 14.90
C ARG A 4 -8.04 2.81 14.34
N ARG A 5 -7.65 1.94 13.41
CA ARG A 5 -6.35 1.96 12.73
C ARG A 5 -6.40 2.73 11.41
N PHE A 6 -7.55 2.70 10.73
CA PHE A 6 -7.79 3.39 9.46
C PHE A 6 -9.08 4.22 9.57
N PRO A 7 -9.06 5.36 10.29
CA PRO A 7 -10.27 6.16 10.51
C PRO A 7 -10.86 6.69 9.20
N ASP A 8 -9.98 7.08 8.27
CA ASP A 8 -10.32 7.75 7.02
C ASP A 8 -10.54 6.80 5.84
N CYS A 9 -10.37 5.48 6.04
CA CYS A 9 -10.54 4.50 4.97
C CYS A 9 -11.86 3.74 5.07
N GLU A 10 -12.47 3.48 3.93
CA GLU A 10 -13.44 2.40 3.77
C GLU A 10 -12.75 1.04 4.00
N PRO A 11 -13.44 0.06 4.61
CA PRO A 11 -12.91 -1.30 4.76
C PRO A 11 -12.46 -1.90 3.42
N GLY A 12 -11.18 -2.27 3.32
CA GLY A 12 -10.60 -2.82 2.09
C GLY A 12 -10.10 -1.78 1.09
N ALA A 13 -10.22 -0.48 1.39
CA ALA A 13 -9.74 0.61 0.54
C ALA A 13 -8.49 1.32 1.11
N MET A 14 -7.81 0.71 2.09
CA MET A 14 -6.63 1.33 2.71
C MET A 14 -5.47 1.35 1.72
N PRO A 15 -4.77 2.48 1.60
CA PRO A 15 -3.56 2.52 0.79
C PRO A 15 -2.46 1.66 1.43
N PRO A 16 -1.55 1.07 0.64
CA PRO A 16 -0.43 0.27 1.12
C PRO A 16 0.69 1.12 1.77
N PHE A 17 0.32 2.28 2.32
CA PHE A 17 1.15 3.24 3.04
C PHE A 17 1.11 2.97 4.54
N GLY A 18 1.61 1.81 4.97
CA GLY A 18 1.68 1.44 6.39
C GLY A 18 2.43 2.46 7.24
N ASN A 19 3.40 3.17 6.66
CA ASN A 19 4.14 4.25 7.30
C ASN A 19 3.25 5.43 7.77
N LEU A 20 2.09 5.66 7.14
CA LEU A 20 1.13 6.68 7.60
C LEU A 20 0.38 6.25 8.88
N TYR A 21 0.46 4.97 9.23
CA TYR A 21 -0.27 4.36 10.34
C TYR A 21 0.65 3.64 11.33
N ASP A 22 1.95 3.94 11.33
CA ASP A 22 2.99 3.30 12.14
C ASP A 22 3.01 1.76 12.01
N MET A 23 2.80 1.25 10.78
CA MET A 23 2.79 -0.16 10.46
C MET A 23 3.84 -0.51 9.39
N SER A 24 4.41 -1.71 9.49
CA SER A 24 5.31 -2.23 8.46
C SER A 24 4.51 -2.59 7.20
N THR A 25 4.96 -2.09 6.04
CA THR A 25 4.44 -2.50 4.73
C THR A 25 5.27 -3.65 4.18
N TYR A 26 4.59 -4.67 3.65
CA TYR A 26 5.22 -5.76 2.91
C TYR A 26 4.70 -5.79 1.48
N VAL A 27 5.57 -6.13 0.53
CA VAL A 27 5.22 -6.22 -0.89
C VAL A 27 5.81 -7.50 -1.50
N SER A 28 5.10 -8.13 -2.42
CA SER A 28 5.61 -9.31 -3.14
C SER A 28 6.75 -8.91 -4.10
N PRO A 29 7.74 -9.79 -4.34
CA PRO A 29 8.79 -9.51 -5.30
C PRO A 29 8.27 -9.23 -6.71
N ASP A 30 7.17 -9.89 -7.10
CA ASP A 30 6.56 -9.73 -8.42
C ASP A 30 6.03 -8.31 -8.62
N LEU A 31 5.38 -7.72 -7.60
CA LEU A 31 4.91 -6.33 -7.68
C LEU A 31 6.08 -5.33 -7.65
N ALA A 32 7.15 -5.65 -6.91
CA ALA A 32 8.35 -4.81 -6.84
C ALA A 32 9.17 -4.79 -8.14
N ALA A 33 8.93 -5.75 -9.05
CA ALA A 33 9.56 -5.79 -10.36
C ALA A 33 8.83 -4.91 -11.40
N GLU A 34 7.64 -4.41 -11.09
CA GLU A 34 6.84 -3.56 -11.98
C GLU A 34 7.32 -2.11 -11.96
N GLY A 35 7.17 -1.41 -13.08
CA GLY A 35 7.56 0.01 -13.18
C GLY A 35 6.61 0.97 -12.46
N GLU A 36 5.34 0.58 -12.32
CA GLU A 36 4.29 1.36 -11.68
C GLU A 36 3.41 0.47 -10.81
N ILE A 37 2.81 1.06 -9.78
CA ILE A 37 1.79 0.40 -8.96
C ILE A 37 0.50 1.21 -8.94
N ALA A 38 -0.62 0.51 -8.76
CA ALA A 38 -1.93 1.10 -8.57
C ALA A 38 -2.58 0.55 -7.28
N PHE A 39 -3.20 1.42 -6.50
CA PHE A 39 -3.86 1.05 -5.24
C PHE A 39 -4.99 2.02 -4.87
N ASN A 40 -5.88 1.56 -3.99
CA ASN A 40 -6.99 2.38 -3.46
C ASN A 40 -6.49 3.40 -2.44
N ALA A 41 -7.07 4.59 -2.43
CA ALA A 41 -6.61 5.73 -1.63
C ALA A 41 -7.63 6.17 -0.57
N GLY A 42 -8.23 5.22 0.15
CA GLY A 42 -9.17 5.49 1.23
C GLY A 42 -10.64 5.23 0.88
N SER A 43 -10.99 5.18 -0.40
CA SER A 43 -12.31 4.75 -0.88
C SER A 43 -12.21 3.79 -2.06
N HIS A 44 -13.29 3.05 -2.36
CA HIS A 44 -13.33 2.15 -3.52
C HIS A 44 -13.38 2.89 -4.87
N THR A 45 -13.59 4.20 -4.86
CA THR A 45 -13.69 5.05 -6.05
C THR A 45 -12.43 5.84 -6.35
N GLU A 46 -11.47 5.87 -5.42
CA GLU A 46 -10.23 6.63 -5.55
C GLU A 46 -9.05 5.70 -5.72
N LEU A 47 -8.39 5.80 -6.87
CA LEU A 47 -7.23 5.01 -7.23
C LEU A 47 -6.04 5.92 -7.53
N ILE A 48 -4.90 5.63 -6.90
CA ILE A 48 -3.63 6.28 -7.20
C ILE A 48 -2.79 5.32 -8.04
N LYS A 49 -2.21 5.85 -9.11
CA LYS A 49 -1.17 5.19 -9.90
C LYS A 49 0.11 6.00 -9.80
N MET A 50 1.23 5.36 -9.48
CA MET A 50 2.52 6.02 -9.35
C MET A 50 3.68 5.09 -9.68
N SER A 51 4.88 5.66 -9.88
CA SER A 51 6.09 4.88 -10.11
C SER A 51 6.41 4.01 -8.89
N TRP A 52 6.89 2.79 -9.13
CA TRP A 52 7.38 1.93 -8.04
C TRP A 52 8.52 2.61 -7.28
N TYR A 53 9.42 3.28 -8.01
CA TYR A 53 10.58 3.97 -7.43
C TYR A 53 10.18 5.03 -6.40
N ASP A 54 9.18 5.86 -6.71
CA ASP A 54 8.70 6.87 -5.75
C ASP A 54 8.01 6.21 -4.56
N TYR A 55 7.23 5.16 -4.81
CA TYR A 55 6.55 4.42 -3.74
C TYR A 55 7.56 3.79 -2.78
N GLU A 56 8.58 3.09 -3.29
CA GLU A 56 9.63 2.46 -2.49
C GLU A 56 10.38 3.49 -1.65
N ARG A 57 10.72 4.64 -2.25
CA ARG A 57 11.42 5.73 -1.56
C ARG A 57 10.59 6.33 -0.42
N LEU A 58 9.28 6.49 -0.61
CA LEU A 58 8.37 7.10 0.36
C LEU A 58 7.97 6.13 1.48
N VAL A 59 7.63 4.89 1.13
CA VAL A 59 7.03 3.91 2.05
C VAL A 59 8.07 2.99 2.67
N LYS A 60 9.20 2.76 1.98
CA LYS A 60 10.26 1.82 2.38
C LYS A 60 9.71 0.43 2.74
N PRO A 61 8.96 -0.21 1.83
CA PRO A 61 8.35 -1.52 2.10
C PRO A 61 9.40 -2.62 2.23
N ARG A 62 9.05 -3.70 2.92
CA ARG A 62 9.83 -4.93 2.96
C ARG A 62 9.38 -5.87 1.85
N VAL A 63 10.27 -6.16 0.90
CA VAL A 63 9.98 -7.15 -0.14
C VAL A 63 10.08 -8.55 0.45
N ALA A 64 9.00 -9.32 0.38
CA ALA A 64 8.92 -10.67 0.95
C ALA A 64 8.07 -11.59 0.07
N ARG A 65 8.52 -12.82 -0.14
CA ARG A 65 7.70 -13.85 -0.80
C ARG A 65 6.49 -14.16 0.06
N MET A 66 5.31 -14.02 -0.54
CA MET A 66 4.03 -14.33 0.06
C MET A 66 3.31 -15.30 -0.87
N THR A 67 2.69 -16.33 -0.30
CA THR A 67 1.83 -17.27 -1.04
C THR A 67 0.39 -16.88 -0.75
N VAL A 68 -0.43 -16.85 -1.80
CA VAL A 68 -1.90 -16.69 -1.69
C VAL A 68 -2.55 -17.94 -1.13
#